data_AF-A0A7V9AV23-F1
#
_entry.id   AF-A0A7V9AV23-F1
#
_cell.length_a   1.000
_cell.length_b   1.000
_cell.length_c   1.000
_cell.angle_alpha   90.00
_cell.angle_beta   90.00
_cell.angle_gamma   90.00
#
_symmetry.space_group_name_H-M   'P 1'
#
loop_
_entity.id
_entity.type
_entity.pdbx_description
1 polymer ?
#
loop_
_entity_poly.entity_id
_entity_poly.type
_entity_poly.pdbx_seq_one_letter_code
_entity_poly.pdbx_strand_id
1 'polypeptide(L)'
;MFEKLGSLPRRLRWALHQWNPAADREFHDALFSAQRFDPFSFAYPGYITIRRFAELTEPHLEGVRHAVDLGCGPGEITCELARRNPRISFLGVDHSEAAIARARTRRPSR
;
A
#
# COMPACT_ATOMS: atom_id res chain seq x y z
N MET A 1 -15.77 -35.07 -15.01
CA MET A 1 -14.51 -35.05 -15.81
C MET A 1 -14.28 -33.72 -16.56
N PHE A 2 -14.88 -32.59 -16.13
CA PHE A 2 -14.73 -31.28 -16.80
C PHE A 2 -14.04 -30.19 -15.93
N GLU A 3 -13.99 -30.36 -14.61
CA GLU A 3 -13.36 -29.43 -13.66
C GLU A 3 -11.83 -29.25 -13.83
N LYS A 4 -11.14 -30.26 -14.37
CA LYS A 4 -9.67 -30.21 -14.49
C LYS A 4 -9.19 -29.31 -15.64
N LEU A 5 -9.98 -29.12 -16.71
CA LEU A 5 -9.57 -28.36 -17.90
C LEU A 5 -9.59 -26.83 -17.70
N GLY A 6 -10.48 -26.28 -16.88
CA GLY A 6 -10.52 -24.83 -16.60
C GLY A 6 -9.31 -24.31 -15.83
N SER A 7 -8.60 -25.20 -15.13
CA SER A 7 -7.41 -24.87 -14.33
C SER A 7 -6.12 -24.81 -15.15
N LEU A 8 -6.07 -25.50 -16.30
CA LEU A 8 -4.90 -25.57 -17.17
C LEU A 8 -4.47 -24.20 -17.71
N PRO A 9 -5.35 -23.38 -18.33
CA PRO A 9 -4.94 -22.07 -18.83
C PRO A 9 -4.55 -21.11 -17.71
N ARG A 10 -5.12 -21.23 -16.50
CA ARG A 10 -4.72 -20.43 -15.34
C ARG A 10 -3.34 -20.82 -14.81
N ARG A 11 -3.05 -22.12 -14.75
CA ARG A 11 -1.75 -22.67 -14.36
C ARG A 11 -0.66 -22.34 -15.38
N LEU A 12 -0.98 -22.44 -16.67
CA LEU A 12 -0.06 -22.08 -17.75
C LEU A 12 0.27 -20.59 -17.69
N ARG A 13 -0.74 -19.73 -17.50
CA ARG A 13 -0.56 -18.28 -17.38
C ARG A 13 0.28 -17.90 -16.15
N TRP A 14 0.08 -18.58 -15.03
CA TRP A 14 0.90 -18.40 -13.82
C TRP A 14 2.33 -18.91 -13.99
N ALA A 15 2.51 -20.08 -14.61
CA ALA A 15 3.83 -20.65 -14.89
C ALA A 15 4.63 -19.84 -15.92
N LEU A 16 3.93 -19.19 -16.86
CA LEU A 16 4.51 -18.26 -17.84
C LEU A 16 4.64 -16.84 -17.29
N HIS A 17 4.05 -16.54 -16.13
CA HIS A 17 4.17 -15.24 -15.49
C HIS A 17 5.57 -15.11 -14.89
N GLN A 18 6.51 -14.64 -15.71
CA GLN A 18 7.83 -14.25 -15.24
C GLN A 18 7.69 -12.92 -14.52
N TRP A 19 7.45 -12.99 -13.21
CA TRP A 19 7.56 -11.80 -12.38
C TRP A 19 9.01 -11.30 -12.46
N ASN A 20 9.15 -10.05 -12.89
CA ASN A 20 10.42 -9.38 -12.99
C ASN A 20 10.38 -8.16 -12.06
N PRO A 21 11.23 -8.10 -11.01
CA PRO A 21 11.24 -6.99 -10.05
C PRO A 21 11.36 -5.61 -10.72
N ALA A 22 12.09 -5.51 -11.83
CA ALA A 22 12.28 -4.25 -12.53
C ALA A 22 10.99 -3.81 -13.25
N ALA A 23 10.34 -4.73 -13.96
CA ALA A 23 9.09 -4.46 -14.66
C ALA A 23 7.94 -4.16 -13.68
N ASP A 24 7.92 -4.87 -12.55
CA ASP A 24 6.98 -4.63 -11.45
C ASP A 24 7.15 -3.24 -10.85
N ARG A 25 8.40 -2.83 -10.57
CA ARG A 25 8.70 -1.47 -10.09
C ARG A 25 8.30 -0.40 -11.11
N GLU A 26 8.64 -0.58 -12.39
CA GLU A 26 8.29 0.35 -13.46
C GLU A 26 6.78 0.55 -13.58
N PHE A 27 6.01 -0.55 -13.51
CA PHE A 27 4.56 -0.50 -13.49
C PHE A 27 4.03 0.34 -12.31
N HIS A 28 4.56 0.11 -11.10
CA HIS A 28 4.15 0.86 -9.91
C HIS A 28 4.55 2.34 -10.00
N ASP A 29 5.75 2.67 -10.48
CA ASP A 29 6.19 4.04 -10.68
C ASP A 29 5.27 4.78 -11.68
N ALA A 30 4.92 4.14 -12.79
CA ALA A 30 3.99 4.68 -13.77
C ALA A 30 2.59 4.90 -13.16
N LEU A 31 2.06 3.93 -12.40
CA LEU A 31 0.76 4.03 -11.74
C LEU A 31 0.73 5.18 -10.73
N PHE A 32 1.75 5.29 -9.88
CA PHE A 32 1.75 6.27 -8.79
C PHE A 32 2.12 7.69 -9.24
N SER A 33 2.87 7.86 -10.33
CA SER A 33 3.19 9.19 -10.87
C SER A 33 1.95 9.89 -11.46
N ALA A 34 1.05 9.14 -12.11
CA ALA A 34 -0.15 9.69 -12.74
C ALA A 34 -1.24 10.10 -11.72
N GLN A 35 -1.25 9.45 -10.56
CA GLN A 35 -2.34 9.54 -9.63
C GLN A 35 -2.27 10.85 -8.81
N ARG A 36 -3.35 11.64 -8.77
CA ARG A 36 -3.44 12.91 -8.03
C ARG A 36 -4.77 13.03 -7.30
N PHE A 37 -4.81 12.59 -6.05
CA PHE A 37 -5.95 12.80 -5.17
C PHE A 37 -5.48 12.93 -3.72
N ASP A 38 -6.33 13.51 -2.88
CA ASP A 38 -6.18 13.57 -1.43
C ASP A 38 -6.81 12.32 -0.80
N PRO A 39 -5.99 11.40 -0.23
CA PRO A 39 -6.50 10.16 0.33
C PRO A 39 -7.30 10.35 1.63
N PHE A 40 -7.27 11.55 2.23
CA PHE A 40 -8.03 11.89 3.44
C PHE A 40 -9.36 12.58 3.12
N SER A 41 -9.68 12.79 1.84
CA SER A 41 -10.97 13.28 1.39
C SER A 41 -12.01 12.16 1.33
N PHE A 42 -13.21 12.40 1.84
CA PHE A 42 -14.35 11.48 1.73
C PHE A 42 -14.74 11.17 0.27
N ALA A 43 -14.40 12.04 -0.68
CA ALA A 43 -14.67 11.83 -2.10
C ALA A 43 -13.71 10.84 -2.77
N TYR A 44 -12.60 10.48 -2.10
CA TYR A 44 -11.66 9.50 -2.62
C TYR A 44 -12.20 8.07 -2.39
N PRO A 45 -12.37 7.24 -3.43
CA PRO A 45 -12.90 5.89 -3.26
C PRO A 45 -12.12 5.01 -2.26
N GLY A 46 -10.81 5.23 -2.13
CA GLY A 46 -9.98 4.48 -1.17
C GLY A 46 -10.14 4.92 0.29
N TYR A 47 -10.85 6.02 0.57
CA TYR A 47 -10.99 6.60 1.91
C TYR A 47 -11.53 5.59 2.94
N ILE A 48 -12.59 4.85 2.59
CA ILE A 48 -13.21 3.86 3.49
C ILE A 48 -12.21 2.74 3.82
N THR A 49 -11.48 2.25 2.82
CA THR A 49 -10.47 1.20 3.01
C THR A 49 -9.36 1.66 3.96
N ILE A 50 -8.85 2.88 3.77
CA ILE A 50 -7.81 3.47 4.63
C ILE A 50 -8.31 3.59 6.08
N ARG A 51 -9.49 4.19 6.27
CA ARG A 51 -10.06 4.39 7.61
C ARG A 51 -10.33 3.06 8.31
N ARG A 52 -10.89 2.08 7.58
CA ARG A 52 -11.22 0.76 8.13
C ARG A 52 -9.97 -0.01 8.52
N PHE A 53 -8.91 0.04 7.72
CA PHE A 53 -7.64 -0.57 8.07
C PHE A 53 -7.09 0.02 9.37
N ALA A 54 -7.08 1.36 9.47
CA ALA A 54 -6.59 2.04 10.66
C ALA A 54 -7.41 1.69 11.92
N GLU A 55 -8.74 1.62 11.81
CA GLU A 55 -9.61 1.17 12.91
C GLU A 55 -9.32 -0.25 13.37
N LEU A 56 -9.15 -1.19 12.43
CA LEU A 56 -8.86 -2.59 12.74
C LEU A 56 -7.45 -2.78 13.32
N THR A 57 -6.53 -1.87 13.01
CA THR A 57 -5.16 -1.92 13.51
C THR A 57 -5.03 -1.39 14.94
N GLU A 58 -5.85 -0.42 15.33
CA GLU A 58 -5.74 0.32 16.61
C GLU A 58 -5.59 -0.59 17.86
N PRO A 59 -6.36 -1.68 18.03
CA PRO A 59 -6.21 -2.56 19.20
C PRO A 59 -4.85 -3.27 19.27
N HIS A 60 -4.12 -3.34 18.17
CA HIS A 60 -2.81 -3.99 18.07
C HIS A 60 -1.64 -3.02 18.29
N LEU A 61 -1.91 -1.73 18.52
CA LEU A 61 -0.88 -0.69 18.67
C LEU A 61 -0.53 -0.38 20.13
N GLU A 62 -1.19 -1.01 21.10
CA GLU A 62 -0.89 -0.80 22.51
C GLU A 62 0.55 -1.18 22.85
N GLY A 63 1.29 -0.27 23.47
CA GLY A 63 2.70 -0.46 23.83
C GLY A 63 3.70 -0.42 22.67
N VAL A 64 3.23 -0.33 21.41
CA VAL A 64 4.10 -0.22 20.23
C VAL A 64 4.79 1.14 20.22
N ARG A 65 6.09 1.16 19.92
CA ARG A 65 6.88 2.39 19.74
C ARG A 65 7.39 2.59 18.32
N HIS A 66 7.59 1.49 17.59
CA HIS A 66 8.09 1.49 16.23
C HIS A 66 7.28 0.50 15.40
N ALA A 67 6.87 0.91 14.22
CA ALA A 67 6.14 0.07 13.26
C ALA A 67 6.73 0.24 11.87
N VAL A 68 6.79 -0.85 11.11
CA VAL A 68 7.28 -0.87 9.73
C VAL A 68 6.13 -1.30 8.83
N ASP A 69 5.90 -0.55 7.75
CA ASP A 69 4.90 -0.82 6.73
C ASP A 69 5.61 -1.21 5.43
N LEU A 70 5.49 -2.49 5.03
CA LEU A 70 6.17 -3.06 3.88
C LEU A 70 5.24 -3.04 2.66
N GLY A 71 5.64 -2.34 1.61
CA GLY A 71 4.76 -2.01 0.49
C GLY A 71 3.82 -0.86 0.84
N CYS A 72 4.35 0.18 1.49
CA CYS A 72 3.55 1.30 1.98
C CYS A 72 2.89 2.12 0.86
N GLY A 73 3.35 1.93 -0.38
CA GLY A 73 2.89 2.67 -1.55
C GLY A 73 2.99 4.17 -1.33
N PRO A 74 1.98 4.96 -1.74
CA PRO A 74 1.96 6.40 -1.56
C PRO A 74 1.75 6.86 -0.10
N GLY A 75 1.78 5.94 0.88
CA GLY A 75 1.76 6.22 2.30
C GLY A 75 0.38 6.55 2.88
N GLU A 76 -0.70 6.16 2.21
CA GLU A 76 -2.07 6.54 2.60
C GLU A 76 -2.45 5.97 3.97
N ILE A 77 -2.28 4.65 4.13
CA ILE A 77 -2.54 3.93 5.38
C ILE A 77 -1.48 4.29 6.43
N THR A 78 -0.20 4.26 6.06
CA THR A 78 0.91 4.57 6.98
C THR A 78 0.76 5.95 7.61
N CYS A 79 0.42 6.97 6.81
CA CYS A 79 0.23 8.33 7.31
C CYS A 79 -1.05 8.46 8.14
N GLU A 80 -2.13 7.75 7.79
CA GLU A 80 -3.33 7.70 8.62
C GLU A 80 -3.04 7.14 10.01
N LEU A 81 -2.35 6.01 10.09
CA LEU A 81 -1.93 5.39 11.36
C LEU A 81 -1.03 6.33 12.15
N ALA A 82 -0.05 6.95 11.50
CA ALA A 82 0.86 7.91 12.14
C ALA A 82 0.15 9.15 12.69
N ARG A 83 -0.88 9.67 12.00
CA ARG A 83 -1.69 10.80 12.50
C ARG A 83 -2.48 10.43 13.75
N ARG A 84 -3.06 9.23 13.80
CA ARG A 84 -3.82 8.75 14.95
C ARG A 84 -2.94 8.40 16.14
N ASN A 85 -1.72 7.95 15.86
CA ASN A 85 -0.78 7.42 16.86
C ASN A 85 0.53 8.23 16.88
N PRO A 86 0.51 9.50 17.32
CA PRO A 86 1.68 10.40 17.22
C PRO A 86 2.89 9.96 18.05
N ARG A 87 2.69 9.05 19.01
CA ARG A 87 3.76 8.48 19.85
C ARG A 87 4.51 7.33 19.18
N ILE A 88 3.99 6.79 18.07
CA ILE A 88 4.59 5.65 17.36
C ILE A 88 5.40 6.18 16.18
N SER A 89 6.62 5.69 16.04
CA SER A 89 7.45 5.97 14.87
C SER A 89 7.17 4.96 13.76
N PHE A 90 6.51 5.40 12.70
CA PHE A 90 6.27 4.58 11.51
C PHE A 90 7.39 4.74 10.47
N LEU A 91 7.84 3.62 9.90
CA LEU A 91 8.74 3.55 8.76
C LEU A 91 8.01 2.87 7.59
N GLY A 92 7.70 3.63 6.54
CA GLY A 92 7.20 3.07 5.28
C GLY A 92 8.34 2.66 4.37
N VAL A 93 8.25 1.46 3.80
CA VAL A 93 9.20 0.92 2.83
C VAL A 93 8.43 0.53 1.58
N ASP A 94 8.91 0.96 0.43
CA ASP A 94 8.33 0.63 -0.87
C ASP A 94 9.44 0.63 -1.94
N HIS A 95 9.27 -0.20 -2.97
CA HIS A 95 10.22 -0.30 -4.07
C HIS A 95 10.03 0.80 -5.14
N SER A 96 8.89 1.50 -5.13
CA SER A 96 8.54 2.55 -6.08
C SER A 96 9.01 3.89 -5.56
N GLU A 97 9.91 4.52 -6.30
CA GLU A 97 10.39 5.86 -5.96
C GLU A 97 9.28 6.90 -6.06
N ALA A 98 8.38 6.76 -7.04
CA ALA A 98 7.23 7.64 -7.21
C ALA A 98 6.26 7.55 -6.01
N ALA A 99 6.06 6.33 -5.49
CA ALA A 99 5.25 6.10 -4.30
C ALA A 99 5.87 6.77 -3.06
N ILE A 100 7.17 6.55 -2.83
CA ILE A 100 7.90 7.16 -1.71
C ILE A 100 7.91 8.69 -1.79
N ALA A 101 8.09 9.26 -2.99
CA ALA A 101 8.02 10.70 -3.18
C ALA A 101 6.67 11.27 -2.73
N ARG A 102 5.57 10.61 -3.07
CA ARG A 102 4.22 11.00 -2.66
C ARG A 102 3.94 10.73 -1.18
N ALA A 103 4.47 9.65 -0.61
CA ALA A 103 4.38 9.39 0.83
C ALA A 103 5.05 10.52 1.64
N ARG A 104 6.21 11.01 1.17
CA ARG A 104 6.94 12.11 1.82
C ARG A 104 6.16 13.42 1.84
N THR A 105 5.33 13.72 0.84
CA THR A 105 4.49 14.93 0.85
C THR A 105 3.31 14.85 1.80
N ARG A 106 2.90 13.63 2.20
CA ARG A 106 1.76 13.37 3.09
C ARG A 106 2.15 13.16 4.55
N ARG A 107 3.43 12.94 4.83
CA ARG A 107 3.94 12.64 6.17
C ARG A 107 3.49 13.73 7.15
N PRO A 108 2.96 13.37 8.33
CA PRO A 108 2.66 14.34 9.37
C PRO A 108 3.90 15.17 9.73
N SER A 109 3.71 16.45 10.02
CA SER A 109 4.73 17.23 10.71
C SER A 109 4.99 16.57 12.07
N ARG A 110 6.25 16.20 12.31
CA ARG A 110 6.68 15.83 13.66
C ARG A 110 6.81 17.07 14.52
#